data_AF-A0A973WXE4-F1
#
_entry.id   AF-A0A973WXE4-F1
#
_cell.length_a   1.000
_cell.length_b   1.000
_cell.length_c   1.000
_cell.angle_alpha   90.00
_cell.angle_beta   90.00
_cell.angle_gamma   90.00
#
_symmetry.space_group_name_H-M   'P 1'
#
loop_
_entity.id
_entity.type
_entity.pdbx_description
1 polymer ?
#
loop_
_entity_poly.entity_id
_entity_poly.type
_entity_poly.pdbx_seq_one_letter_code
_entity_poly.pdbx_strand_id
1 'polypeptide(L)'
;MVPVAADVREEPRGEVVAFPVHGEALLVKLADLLRRRVAGREPADNPLRLTISRCPWTRLSIDATAYVDYLSDVETFHAAIEAGPDTKVILKTTDFDALAGFVMQYVNDRLLDRASVEAAP
;
A
#
# COMPACT_ATOMS: atom_id res chain seq x y z
N MET A 1 -42.34 19.56 36.76
CA MET A 1 -41.52 20.17 35.70
C MET A 1 -40.28 19.30 35.56
N VAL A 2 -40.11 18.62 34.42
CA VAL A 2 -39.08 17.59 34.20
C VAL A 2 -37.96 18.22 33.36
N PRO A 3 -36.65 18.04 33.66
CA PRO A 3 -35.62 18.46 32.74
C PRO A 3 -35.37 17.34 31.72
N VAL A 4 -35.52 17.70 30.45
CA VAL A 4 -35.07 16.91 29.30
C VAL A 4 -33.54 16.99 29.27
N ALA A 5 -32.85 15.87 29.50
CA ALA A 5 -31.41 15.77 29.30
C ALA A 5 -31.16 15.39 27.84
N ALA A 6 -30.40 16.23 27.17
CA ALA A 6 -30.12 16.19 25.74
C ALA A 6 -29.41 14.89 25.33
N ASP A 7 -29.85 14.35 24.19
CA ASP A 7 -29.16 13.35 23.38
C ASP A 7 -27.80 13.92 22.97
N VAL A 8 -26.75 13.64 23.75
CA VAL A 8 -25.38 13.96 23.37
C VAL A 8 -24.98 12.95 22.30
N ARG A 9 -25.23 13.32 21.05
CA ARG A 9 -24.65 12.63 19.90
C ARG A 9 -23.14 12.83 19.98
N GLU A 10 -22.42 11.78 20.35
CA GLU A 10 -20.97 11.73 20.26
C GLU A 10 -20.58 11.87 18.79
N GLU A 11 -20.25 13.08 18.38
CA GLU A 11 -19.58 13.34 17.11
C GLU A 11 -18.25 12.56 17.12
N PRO A 12 -17.91 11.81 16.06
CA PRO A 12 -16.68 11.04 16.01
C PRO A 12 -15.51 12.02 16.14
N ARG A 13 -14.89 12.04 17.32
CA ARG A 13 -13.69 12.80 17.58
C ARG A 13 -12.61 12.24 16.66
N GLY A 14 -12.24 13.01 15.64
CA GLY A 14 -11.14 12.65 14.75
C GLY A 14 -9.92 12.31 15.60
N GLU A 15 -9.45 11.07 15.49
CA GLU A 15 -8.26 10.62 16.18
C GLU A 15 -7.05 11.42 15.64
N VAL A 16 -6.44 12.22 16.52
CA VAL A 16 -5.18 12.91 16.20
C VAL A 16 -4.07 11.88 16.29
N VAL A 17 -3.79 11.23 15.17
CA VAL A 17 -2.66 10.30 15.04
C VAL A 17 -1.38 11.13 15.02
N ALA A 18 -0.37 10.71 15.80
CA ALA A 18 0.96 11.31 15.73
C ALA A 18 1.44 11.35 14.27
N PHE A 19 2.08 12.45 13.87
CA PHE A 19 2.60 12.58 12.51
C PHE A 19 3.52 11.39 12.22
N PRO A 20 3.29 10.63 11.15
CA PRO A 20 4.03 9.41 10.88
C PRO A 20 5.54 9.68 10.82
N VAL A 21 6.33 8.71 11.30
CA VAL A 21 7.78 8.71 11.10
C VAL A 21 8.05 8.85 9.60
N HIS A 22 9.10 9.58 9.21
CA HIS A 22 9.36 9.96 7.81
C HIS A 22 9.15 8.81 6.81
N GLY A 23 9.63 7.60 7.11
CA GLY A 23 9.44 6.43 6.25
C GLY A 23 8.01 5.90 6.16
N GLU A 24 7.21 5.99 7.22
CA GLU A 24 5.79 5.61 7.18
C GLU A 24 4.99 6.58 6.30
N ALA A 25 5.28 7.88 6.40
CA ALA A 25 4.67 8.89 5.54
C ALA A 25 5.00 8.63 4.06
N LEU A 26 6.21 8.16 3.78
CA LEU A 26 6.64 7.75 2.45
C LEU A 26 5.90 6.50 1.94
N LEU A 27 5.59 5.52 2.80
CA LEU A 27 4.74 4.39 2.43
C LEU A 27 3.29 4.82 2.11
N VAL A 28 2.75 5.77 2.86
CA VAL A 28 1.42 6.36 2.56
C VAL A 28 1.47 7.10 1.21
N LYS A 29 2.53 7.87 0.96
CA LYS A 29 2.77 8.54 -0.33
C LYS A 29 2.85 7.53 -1.47
N LEU A 30 3.58 6.42 -1.29
CA LEU A 30 3.66 5.34 -2.27
C LEU A 30 2.27 4.75 -2.56
N ALA A 31 1.48 4.47 -1.52
CA ALA A 31 0.12 3.97 -1.69
C ALA A 31 -0.76 4.93 -2.51
N ASP A 32 -0.66 6.25 -2.26
CA ASP A 32 -1.39 7.26 -3.04
C ASP A 32 -0.95 7.30 -4.52
N LEU A 33 0.36 7.22 -4.78
CA LEU A 33 0.91 7.14 -6.13
C LEU A 33 0.39 5.91 -6.89
N LEU A 34 0.38 4.75 -6.23
CA LEU A 34 -0.14 3.52 -6.81
C LEU A 34 -1.63 3.65 -7.10
N ARG A 35 -2.44 4.14 -6.15
CA ARG A 35 -3.88 4.36 -6.34
C ARG A 35 -4.17 5.21 -7.58
N ARG A 36 -3.47 6.33 -7.76
CA ARG A 36 -3.62 7.20 -8.94
C ARG A 36 -3.22 6.49 -10.23
N ARG A 37 -2.22 5.61 -10.17
CA ARG A 37 -1.70 4.88 -11.33
C ARG A 37 -2.65 3.78 -11.81
N VAL A 38 -3.35 3.11 -10.89
CA VAL A 38 -4.37 2.10 -11.19
C VAL A 38 -5.78 2.66 -11.37
N ALA A 39 -6.06 3.87 -10.89
CA ALA A 39 -7.35 4.52 -11.08
C ALA A 39 -7.73 4.55 -12.57
N GLY A 40 -8.83 3.87 -12.93
CA GLY A 40 -9.32 3.76 -14.31
C GLY A 40 -8.63 2.70 -15.18
N ARG A 41 -7.74 1.87 -14.63
CA ARG A 41 -7.04 0.79 -15.35
C ARG A 41 -7.25 -0.60 -14.74
N GLU A 42 -8.02 -0.71 -13.65
CA GLU A 42 -8.26 -1.98 -12.95
C GLU A 42 -9.46 -2.73 -13.54
N PRO A 43 -9.28 -3.96 -14.04
CA PRO A 43 -10.39 -4.86 -14.37
C PRO A 43 -11.01 -5.44 -13.09
N ALA A 44 -12.32 -5.73 -13.13
CA ALA A 44 -13.16 -6.04 -11.97
C ALA A 44 -12.77 -7.32 -11.20
N ASP A 45 -12.05 -8.25 -11.81
CA ASP A 45 -11.91 -9.62 -11.27
C ASP A 45 -10.78 -9.81 -10.23
N ASN A 46 -9.81 -8.89 -10.11
CA ASN A 46 -8.77 -8.97 -9.07
C ASN A 46 -8.03 -7.64 -8.90
N PRO A 47 -8.59 -6.68 -8.15
CA PRO A 47 -7.99 -5.36 -8.00
C PRO A 47 -6.74 -5.41 -7.11
N LEU A 48 -5.74 -4.55 -7.40
CA LEU A 48 -4.63 -4.30 -6.47
C LEU A 48 -5.20 -3.89 -5.10
N ARG A 49 -4.92 -4.69 -4.07
CA ARG A 49 -5.42 -4.48 -2.71
C ARG A 49 -4.36 -3.80 -1.85
N LEU A 50 -4.26 -2.49 -2.04
CA LEU A 50 -3.35 -1.63 -1.28
C LEU A 50 -3.81 -1.49 0.17
N THR A 51 -3.11 -2.17 1.09
CA THR A 51 -3.42 -2.19 2.53
C THR A 51 -2.21 -1.77 3.34
N ILE A 52 -2.40 -0.91 4.34
CA ILE A 52 -1.35 -0.55 5.30
C ILE A 52 -1.62 -1.22 6.64
N SER A 53 -0.62 -1.92 7.17
CA SER A 53 -0.63 -2.47 8.54
C SER A 53 0.60 -1.98 9.30
N ARG A 54 0.54 -1.93 10.64
CA ARG A 54 1.57 -1.32 11.50
C ARG A 54 2.18 -2.28 12.53
N CYS A 55 2.04 -3.59 12.36
CA CYS A 55 2.49 -4.57 13.35
C CYS A 55 3.24 -5.75 12.70
N PRO A 56 4.48 -6.09 13.14
CA PRO A 56 5.37 -5.35 14.04
C PRO A 56 6.07 -4.15 13.38
N TRP A 57 6.03 -4.05 12.05
CA TRP A 57 6.58 -2.94 11.25
C TRP A 57 5.48 -2.30 10.41
N THR A 58 5.70 -1.08 9.91
CA THR A 58 4.77 -0.48 8.95
C THR A 58 4.94 -1.14 7.58
N ARG A 59 3.90 -1.84 7.14
CA ARG A 59 3.83 -2.60 5.88
C ARG A 59 2.78 -2.02 4.95
N LEU A 60 3.17 -1.75 3.71
CA LEU A 60 2.27 -1.58 2.57
C LEU A 60 2.17 -2.91 1.81
N SER A 61 1.05 -3.61 1.92
CA SER A 61 0.70 -4.74 1.06
C SER A 61 0.12 -4.20 -0.26
N ILE A 62 0.62 -4.70 -1.38
CA ILE A 62 0.19 -4.27 -2.72
C ILE A 62 -0.86 -5.25 -3.27
N ASP A 63 -0.58 -6.54 -3.13
CA ASP A 63 -1.47 -7.66 -3.45
C ASP A 63 -1.03 -8.91 -2.65
N ALA A 64 -1.48 -10.11 -3.05
CA ALA A 64 -1.14 -11.37 -2.38
C ALA A 64 0.34 -11.77 -2.52
N THR A 65 1.02 -11.24 -3.52
CA THR A 65 2.38 -11.62 -3.96
C THR A 65 3.41 -10.51 -3.76
N ALA A 66 2.99 -9.29 -3.39
CA ALA A 66 3.87 -8.13 -3.25
C ALA A 66 3.58 -7.29 -2.01
N TYR A 67 4.64 -6.92 -1.29
CA TYR A 67 4.57 -6.01 -0.14
C TYR A 67 5.85 -5.18 0.02
N VAL A 68 5.74 -4.10 0.80
CA VAL A 68 6.86 -3.25 1.21
C VAL A 68 6.79 -3.02 2.71
N ASP A 69 7.86 -3.34 3.42
CA ASP A 69 8.04 -3.02 4.83
C ASP A 69 8.92 -1.79 5.00
N TYR A 70 8.62 -0.96 6.00
CA TYR A 70 9.53 0.04 6.53
C TYR A 70 10.03 -0.43 7.90
N LEU A 71 11.33 -0.70 7.98
CA LEU A 71 12.02 -1.12 9.19
C LEU A 71 12.56 0.12 9.88
N SER A 72 11.82 0.63 10.88
CA SER A 72 12.16 1.87 11.59
C SER A 72 13.51 1.80 12.32
N ASP A 73 13.91 0.63 12.82
CA ASP A 73 15.16 0.44 13.57
C ASP A 73 16.42 0.75 12.76
N VAL A 74 16.34 0.58 11.44
CA VAL A 74 17.45 0.75 10.49
C VAL A 74 17.10 1.70 9.36
N GLU A 75 16.00 2.45 9.49
CA GLU A 75 15.47 3.40 8.51
C GLU A 75 15.47 2.88 7.06
N THR A 76 15.14 1.60 6.88
CA THR A 76 15.30 0.91 5.59
C THR A 76 13.95 0.40 5.08
N PHE A 77 13.72 0.57 3.78
CA PHE A 77 12.62 -0.06 3.07
C PHE A 77 13.01 -1.45 2.58
N HIS A 78 12.07 -2.38 2.71
CA HIS A 78 12.21 -3.76 2.26
C HIS A 78 11.02 -4.11 1.37
N ALA A 79 11.21 -4.04 0.05
CA ALA A 79 10.24 -4.51 -0.92
C ALA A 79 10.46 -5.98 -1.24
N ALA A 80 9.37 -6.71 -1.37
CA ALA A 80 9.35 -8.14 -1.61
C ALA A 80 8.25 -8.46 -2.62
N ILE A 81 8.62 -9.10 -3.71
CA ILE A 81 7.72 -9.42 -4.82
C ILE A 81 7.96 -10.87 -5.25
N GLU A 82 6.91 -11.68 -5.30
CA GLU A 82 6.96 -13.03 -5.84
C GLU A 82 6.88 -12.97 -7.37
N ALA A 83 7.91 -13.48 -8.03
CA ALA A 83 8.03 -13.53 -9.48
C ALA A 83 7.74 -14.93 -10.07
N GLY A 84 7.46 -15.92 -9.23
CA GLY A 84 7.16 -17.30 -9.63
C GLY A 84 7.07 -18.24 -8.42
N PRO A 85 6.75 -19.53 -8.64
CA PRO A 85 6.43 -20.49 -7.58
C PRO A 85 7.55 -20.72 -6.54
N ASP A 86 8.78 -20.32 -6.82
CA ASP A 86 9.90 -20.36 -5.86
C ASP A 86 10.84 -19.14 -6.00
N THR A 87 10.38 -18.10 -6.70
CA THR A 87 11.21 -16.93 -7.02
C THR A 87 10.67 -15.70 -6.31
N LYS A 88 11.47 -15.14 -5.42
CA LYS A 88 11.16 -13.89 -4.73
C LYS A 88 12.25 -12.87 -4.99
N VAL A 89 11.85 -11.71 -5.53
CA VAL A 89 12.74 -10.57 -5.72
C VAL A 89 12.62 -9.67 -4.50
N ILE A 90 13.76 -9.34 -3.91
CA ILE A 90 13.85 -8.53 -2.70
C ILE A 90 14.71 -7.30 -2.99
N LEU A 91 14.18 -6.12 -2.72
CA LEU A 91 14.92 -4.87 -2.72
C LEU A 91 14.97 -4.33 -1.30
N LYS A 92 16.18 -4.09 -0.79
CA LYS A 92 16.42 -3.38 0.47
C LYS A 92 17.13 -2.07 0.15
N THR A 93 16.53 -0.95 0.53
CA THR A 93 17.04 0.37 0.18
C THR A 93 16.58 1.42 1.17
N THR A 94 17.38 2.45 1.39
CA THR A 94 16.97 3.68 2.08
C THR A 94 16.46 4.74 1.09
N ASP A 95 16.74 4.55 -0.21
CA ASP A 95 16.32 5.44 -1.29
C ASP A 95 14.86 5.15 -1.68
N PHE A 96 14.00 6.12 -1.39
CA PHE A 96 12.57 6.04 -1.71
C PHE A 96 12.29 6.08 -3.21
N ASP A 97 13.06 6.81 -4.01
CA ASP A 97 12.83 6.89 -5.45
C ASP A 97 13.19 5.57 -6.13
N ALA A 98 14.27 4.92 -5.68
CA ALA A 98 14.61 3.56 -6.11
C ALA A 98 13.52 2.54 -5.75
N LEU A 99 12.99 2.62 -4.51
CA LEU A 99 11.87 1.80 -4.06
C LEU A 99 10.62 2.03 -4.93
N ALA A 100 10.24 3.29 -5.13
CA ALA A 100 9.05 3.66 -5.89
C ALA A 100 9.16 3.18 -7.34
N GLY A 101 10.34 3.33 -7.97
CA GLY A 101 10.61 2.81 -9.30
C GLY A 101 10.43 1.30 -9.40
N PHE A 102 11.01 0.56 -8.46
CA PHE A 102 10.90 -0.91 -8.41
C PHE A 102 9.43 -1.38 -8.27
N VAL A 103 8.68 -0.76 -7.37
CA VAL A 103 7.26 -1.10 -7.15
C VAL A 103 6.39 -0.70 -8.34
N MET A 104 6.65 0.47 -8.95
CA MET A 104 5.92 0.92 -10.14
C MET A 104 6.17 0.02 -11.35
N GLN A 105 7.39 -0.49 -11.51
CA GLN A 105 7.70 -1.46 -12.56
C GLN A 105 6.85 -2.72 -12.40
N TYR A 106 6.82 -3.29 -11.19
CA TYR A 106 5.98 -4.44 -10.90
C TYR A 106 4.50 -4.21 -11.21
N VAL A 107 3.95 -3.07 -10.77
CA VAL A 107 2.54 -2.74 -11.03
C VAL A 107 2.27 -2.57 -12.53
N ASN A 108 3.19 -1.98 -13.28
CA ASN A 108 3.05 -1.86 -14.73
C ASN A 108 3.07 -3.24 -15.41
N ASP A 109 4.01 -4.10 -15.03
CA ASP A 109 4.14 -5.46 -15.58
C ASP A 109 2.88 -6.28 -15.29
N ARG A 110 2.33 -6.19 -14.07
CA ARG A 110 1.06 -6.83 -13.70
C ARG A 110 -0.13 -6.35 -14.52
N LEU A 111 -0.19 -5.05 -14.83
CA LEU A 111 -1.25 -4.49 -15.67
C LEU A 111 -1.13 -4.95 -17.14
N LEU A 112 0.10 -5.12 -17.65
CA LEU A 112 0.37 -5.56 -19.03
C LEU A 112 0.15 -7.07 -19.23
N ASP A 113 0.65 -7.88 -18.31
CA ASP A 113 0.49 -9.34 -18.32
C ASP A 113 -1.00 -9.70 -18.35
N ARG A 114 -1.81 -8.99 -17.57
CA ARG A 114 -3.25 -9.22 -17.54
C ARG A 114 -4.00 -8.77 -18.80
N ALA A 115 -3.59 -7.67 -19.41
CA ALA A 115 -4.14 -7.25 -20.71
C ALA A 115 -3.86 -8.28 -21.81
N SER A 116 -2.77 -9.06 -21.67
CA SER A 116 -2.38 -10.11 -22.61
C SER A 116 -3.21 -11.39 -22.42
N VAL A 117 -3.65 -11.69 -21.20
CA VAL A 117 -4.52 -12.85 -20.90
C VAL A 117 -5.96 -12.63 -21.39
N GLU A 118 -6.46 -11.39 -21.38
CA GLU A 118 -7.82 -11.07 -21.88
C GLU A 118 -7.93 -11.08 -23.42
N ALA A 119 -6.80 -11.03 -24.13
CA ALA A 119 -6.75 -11.00 -25.59
C ALA A 119 -6.70 -12.40 -26.25
N ALA A 120 -6.75 -13.49 -25.48
CA ALA A 120 -6.78 -14.85 -26.01
C ALA A 120 -8.23 -15.31 -26.31
N PRO A 121 -8.54 -15.75 -27.54
CA PRO A 121 -9.91 -16.03 -28.03
C PRO A 121 -10.51 -17.35 -27.53
#